data_AF-A0A7X4KCI7-F1
#
_entry.id   AF-A0A7X4KCI7-F1
#
_cell.length_a   1.000
_cell.length_b   1.000
_cell.length_c   1.000
_cell.angle_alpha   90.00
_cell.angle_beta   90.00
_cell.angle_gamma   90.00
#
_symmetry.space_group_name_H-M   'P 1'
#
loop_
_entity.id
_entity.type
_entity.pdbx_description
1 polymer ?
#
loop_
_entity_poly.entity_id
_entity_poly.type
_entity_poly.pdbx_seq_one_letter_code
_entity_poly.pdbx_strand_id
1 'polypeptide(L)'
;MDDLIKTVKAQLYDRLGSPLIFSFSISWILWNYRMIVILTSSLSPSDKFLAIDLLGLIWESSTWFWAVHLGVGPLATSAAYIFVYPFIEKGIFEFTLNKRKELKQVRQRIEDETPVTEEEAKELRGLSNDLYREHRAILKDRDEEIAKLKVSIRELKDEIENQTKTQQTMPLPKKDPLPELEPSQERLLATIGKISTESEFASFEELLKESENSNIKVQYDIDVLERHRYIQDYHGGGTGYILSAKGRAYCIENLSDKLLES
;
A
#
# COMPACT_ATOMS: atom_id res chain seq x y z
N MET A 1 -25.95 27.72 -35.78
CA MET A 1 -25.17 26.70 -36.51
C MET A 1 -25.01 25.45 -35.65
N ASP A 2 -24.59 25.57 -34.39
CA ASP A 2 -24.39 24.42 -33.50
C ASP A 2 -25.66 23.62 -33.18
N ASP A 3 -26.81 24.27 -33.07
CA ASP A 3 -28.07 23.57 -32.79
C ASP A 3 -28.58 22.75 -33.98
N LEU A 4 -28.31 23.20 -35.22
CA LEU A 4 -28.55 22.39 -36.42
C LEU A 4 -27.62 21.17 -36.46
N ILE A 5 -26.35 21.35 -36.11
CA ILE A 5 -25.37 20.26 -36.05
C ILE A 5 -25.75 19.25 -34.97
N LYS A 6 -26.23 19.69 -33.80
CA LYS A 6 -26.69 18.81 -32.72
C LYS A 6 -27.98 18.07 -33.10
N THR A 7 -28.93 18.73 -33.75
CA THR A 7 -30.19 18.11 -34.19
C THR A 7 -29.94 17.09 -35.30
N VAL A 8 -29.08 17.41 -36.26
CA VAL A 8 -28.65 16.46 -37.32
C VAL A 8 -27.91 15.29 -36.70
N LYS A 9 -26.97 15.52 -35.77
CA LYS A 9 -26.27 14.43 -35.06
C LYS A 9 -27.24 13.54 -34.28
N ALA A 10 -28.19 14.11 -33.52
CA ALA A 10 -29.15 13.33 -32.75
C ALA A 10 -30.04 12.46 -33.65
N GLN A 11 -30.55 13.01 -34.76
CA GLN A 11 -31.33 12.25 -35.74
C GLN A 11 -30.49 11.22 -36.51
N LEU A 12 -29.21 11.52 -36.78
CA LEU A 12 -28.28 10.56 -37.36
C LEU A 12 -28.02 9.43 -36.37
N TYR A 13 -27.81 9.70 -35.09
CA TYR A 13 -27.58 8.66 -34.08
C TYR A 13 -28.80 7.75 -33.89
N ASP A 14 -30.02 8.31 -33.84
CA ASP A 14 -31.25 7.53 -33.74
C ASP A 14 -31.49 6.63 -34.97
N ARG A 15 -31.15 7.11 -36.18
CA ARG A 15 -31.37 6.36 -37.43
C ARG A 15 -30.20 5.45 -37.81
N LEU A 16 -28.96 5.81 -37.48
CA LEU A 16 -27.76 4.98 -37.61
C LEU A 16 -27.66 3.91 -36.52
N GLY A 17 -28.50 3.98 -35.49
CA GLY A 17 -28.70 2.90 -34.51
C GLY A 17 -29.24 1.61 -35.13
N SER A 18 -29.77 1.65 -36.36
CA SER A 18 -30.08 0.46 -37.15
C SER A 18 -28.83 -0.06 -37.87
N PRO A 19 -28.32 -1.25 -37.52
CA PRO A 19 -27.14 -1.84 -38.18
C PRO A 19 -27.30 -1.95 -39.70
N LEU A 20 -28.54 -2.05 -40.19
CA LEU A 20 -28.87 -2.12 -41.62
C LEU A 20 -28.60 -0.80 -42.35
N ILE A 21 -29.00 0.34 -41.77
CA ILE A 21 -28.82 1.64 -42.43
C ILE A 21 -27.33 1.97 -42.50
N PHE A 22 -26.61 1.78 -41.39
CA PHE A 22 -25.17 2.05 -41.34
C PHE A 22 -24.38 1.16 -42.32
N SER A 23 -24.60 -0.16 -42.29
CA SER A 23 -23.93 -1.09 -43.21
C SER A 23 -24.34 -0.86 -44.67
N PHE A 24 -25.59 -0.52 -44.95
CA PHE A 24 -26.06 -0.15 -46.29
C PHE A 24 -25.40 1.13 -46.78
N SER A 25 -25.29 2.19 -45.96
CA SER A 25 -24.63 3.44 -46.35
C SER A 25 -23.16 3.22 -46.71
N ILE A 26 -22.42 2.45 -45.90
CA ILE A 26 -21.02 2.11 -46.19
C ILE A 26 -20.95 1.29 -47.48
N SER A 27 -21.82 0.30 -47.62
CA SER A 27 -21.83 -0.56 -48.79
C SER A 27 -22.16 0.22 -50.07
N TRP A 28 -23.12 1.14 -50.01
CA TRP A 28 -23.49 2.00 -51.11
C TRP A 28 -22.33 2.89 -51.56
N ILE A 29 -21.58 3.47 -50.61
CA ILE A 29 -20.36 4.23 -50.87
C ILE A 29 -19.32 3.35 -51.58
N LEU A 30 -19.16 2.10 -51.15
CA LEU A 30 -18.20 1.14 -51.73
C LEU A 30 -18.56 0.78 -53.18
N TRP A 31 -19.83 0.49 -53.45
CA TRP A 31 -20.33 0.18 -54.78
C TRP A 31 -20.30 1.40 -55.72
N ASN A 32 -20.51 2.61 -55.16
CA ASN A 32 -20.52 3.87 -55.90
C ASN A 32 -19.23 4.69 -55.69
N TYR A 33 -18.09 4.00 -55.46
CA TYR A 33 -16.83 4.66 -55.09
C TYR A 33 -16.37 5.72 -56.11
N ARG A 34 -16.62 5.49 -57.41
CA ARG A 34 -16.25 6.44 -58.48
C ARG A 34 -16.99 7.77 -58.34
N MET A 35 -18.27 7.73 -57.98
CA MET A 35 -19.07 8.93 -57.73
C MET A 35 -18.49 9.70 -56.54
N ILE A 36 -18.15 9.01 -55.45
CA ILE A 36 -17.53 9.62 -54.28
C ILE A 36 -16.18 10.25 -54.62
N VAL A 37 -15.33 9.54 -55.37
CA VAL A 37 -14.03 10.06 -55.82
C VAL A 37 -14.20 11.33 -56.65
N ILE A 38 -15.13 11.35 -57.62
CA ILE A 38 -15.41 12.54 -58.45
C ILE A 38 -15.90 13.70 -57.57
N LEU A 39 -16.82 13.45 -56.63
CA LEU A 39 -17.34 14.47 -55.72
C LEU A 39 -16.24 15.06 -54.83
N THR A 40 -15.35 14.22 -54.30
CA THR A 40 -14.23 14.63 -53.44
C THR A 40 -13.02 15.19 -54.20
N SER A 41 -12.98 15.05 -55.52
CA SER A 41 -11.88 15.55 -56.35
C SER A 41 -11.82 17.08 -56.35
N SER A 42 -10.64 17.64 -56.65
CA SER A 42 -10.40 19.07 -56.79
C SER A 42 -10.84 19.65 -58.14
N LEU A 43 -11.66 18.93 -58.90
CA LEU A 43 -12.19 19.38 -60.20
C LEU A 43 -13.09 20.61 -60.04
N SER A 44 -13.16 21.44 -61.07
CA SER A 44 -14.11 22.55 -61.12
C SER A 44 -15.55 22.00 -61.11
N PRO A 45 -16.55 22.76 -60.62
CA PRO A 45 -17.94 22.29 -60.59
C PRO A 45 -18.45 21.83 -61.96
N SER A 46 -18.09 22.51 -63.05
CA SER A 46 -18.45 22.12 -64.42
C SER A 46 -17.82 20.79 -64.83
N ASP A 47 -16.55 20.57 -64.48
CA ASP A 47 -15.86 19.32 -64.82
C ASP A 47 -16.38 18.13 -64.01
N LYS A 48 -16.86 18.36 -62.78
CA LYS A 48 -17.53 17.32 -61.97
C LYS A 48 -18.83 16.86 -62.60
N PHE A 49 -19.67 17.79 -63.07
CA PHE A 49 -20.90 17.42 -63.78
C PHE A 49 -20.61 16.67 -65.08
N LEU A 50 -19.65 17.14 -65.87
CA LEU A 50 -19.22 16.45 -67.09
C LEU A 50 -18.68 15.04 -66.77
N ALA A 51 -17.87 14.89 -65.73
CA ALA A 51 -17.35 13.59 -65.30
C ALA A 51 -18.48 12.64 -64.83
N ILE A 52 -19.51 13.15 -64.15
CA ILE A 52 -20.68 12.36 -63.75
C ILE A 52 -21.52 11.96 -64.97
N ASP A 53 -21.77 12.90 -65.89
CA ASP A 53 -22.52 12.64 -67.12
C ASP A 53 -21.81 11.61 -68.00
N LEU A 54 -20.49 11.72 -68.14
CA LEU A 54 -19.66 10.77 -68.89
C LEU A 54 -19.61 9.40 -68.20
N LEU A 55 -19.58 9.36 -66.86
CA LEU A 55 -19.71 8.11 -66.10
C LEU A 55 -21.09 7.47 -66.33
N GLY A 56 -22.16 8.28 -66.40
CA GLY A 56 -23.51 7.83 -66.70
C GLY A 56 -23.65 7.25 -68.10
N LEU A 57 -23.03 7.89 -69.09
CA LEU A 57 -23.07 7.52 -70.50
C LEU A 57 -22.34 6.19 -70.79
N ILE A 58 -21.27 5.90 -70.05
CA ILE A 58 -20.55 4.61 -70.13
C ILE A 58 -21.41 3.43 -69.63
N TRP A 59 -22.35 3.69 -68.72
CA TRP A 59 -23.17 2.66 -68.06
C TRP A 59 -24.64 2.64 -68.53
N GLU A 60 -25.00 3.51 -69.48
CA GLU A 60 -26.38 3.74 -69.93
C GLU A 60 -26.99 2.57 -70.71
N SER A 61 -26.19 1.62 -71.22
CA SER A 61 -26.72 0.52 -72.04
C SER A 61 -27.53 -0.53 -71.28
N SER A 62 -27.56 -0.48 -69.93
CA SER A 62 -28.27 -1.50 -69.15
C SER A 62 -28.91 -0.93 -67.90
N THR A 63 -30.24 -0.78 -67.91
CA THR A 63 -31.06 -0.44 -66.73
C THR A 63 -30.81 -1.38 -65.55
N TRP A 64 -30.39 -2.62 -65.85
CA TRP A 64 -29.97 -3.61 -64.86
C TRP A 64 -28.72 -3.19 -64.07
N PHE A 65 -27.77 -2.53 -64.72
CA PHE A 65 -26.54 -2.07 -64.08
C PHE A 65 -26.84 -1.11 -62.92
N TRP A 66 -27.73 -0.14 -63.15
CA TRP A 66 -28.15 0.83 -62.14
C TRP A 66 -28.94 0.19 -60.99
N ALA A 67 -29.87 -0.72 -61.28
CA ALA A 67 -30.62 -1.43 -60.24
C ALA A 67 -29.68 -2.23 -59.31
N VAL A 68 -28.65 -2.85 -59.87
CA VAL A 68 -27.64 -3.60 -59.10
C VAL A 68 -26.72 -2.68 -58.32
N HIS A 69 -26.16 -1.62 -58.91
CA HIS A 69 -25.16 -0.79 -58.23
C HIS A 69 -25.77 0.19 -57.22
N LEU A 70 -26.99 0.67 -57.46
CA LEU A 70 -27.64 1.65 -56.58
C LEU A 70 -28.45 1.00 -55.46
N GLY A 71 -28.97 -0.20 -55.68
CA GLY A 71 -29.92 -0.86 -54.77
C GLY A 71 -29.50 -2.27 -54.37
N VAL A 72 -29.62 -3.23 -55.30
CA VAL A 72 -29.54 -4.67 -54.98
C VAL A 72 -28.17 -5.06 -54.45
N GLY A 73 -27.09 -4.58 -55.07
CA GLY A 73 -25.70 -4.84 -54.67
C GLY A 73 -25.44 -4.38 -53.24
N PRO A 74 -25.54 -3.06 -52.94
CA PRO A 74 -25.37 -2.53 -51.59
C PRO A 74 -26.24 -3.21 -50.53
N LEU A 75 -27.49 -3.54 -50.87
CA LEU A 75 -28.42 -4.23 -49.96
C LEU A 75 -28.01 -5.68 -49.72
N ALA A 76 -27.58 -6.40 -50.75
CA ALA A 76 -27.12 -7.77 -50.63
C ALA A 76 -25.81 -7.85 -49.83
N THR A 77 -24.88 -6.93 -50.06
CA THR A 77 -23.62 -6.88 -49.31
C THR A 77 -23.81 -6.42 -47.86
N SER A 78 -24.73 -5.49 -47.59
CA SER A 78 -25.06 -5.12 -46.20
C SER A 78 -25.79 -6.24 -45.47
N ALA A 79 -26.74 -6.93 -46.11
CA ALA A 79 -27.39 -8.11 -45.56
C ALA A 79 -26.38 -9.24 -45.31
N ALA A 80 -25.51 -9.53 -46.29
CA ALA A 80 -24.45 -10.51 -46.13
C ALA A 80 -23.53 -10.15 -44.96
N TYR A 81 -23.14 -8.88 -44.82
CA TYR A 81 -22.36 -8.44 -43.67
C TYR A 81 -23.10 -8.70 -42.35
N ILE A 82 -24.36 -8.28 -42.21
CA ILE A 82 -25.14 -8.45 -40.97
C ILE A 82 -25.36 -9.92 -40.62
N PHE A 83 -25.60 -10.77 -41.60
CA PHE A 83 -25.90 -12.18 -41.34
C PHE A 83 -24.64 -13.03 -41.23
N VAL A 84 -23.61 -12.82 -42.06
CA VAL A 84 -22.40 -13.65 -42.09
C VAL A 84 -21.42 -13.24 -40.98
N TYR A 85 -21.30 -11.94 -40.68
CA TYR A 85 -20.34 -11.46 -39.69
C TYR A 85 -20.53 -12.09 -38.30
N PRO A 86 -21.76 -12.21 -37.74
CA PRO A 86 -21.97 -12.86 -36.44
C PRO A 86 -21.52 -14.32 -36.39
N PHE A 87 -21.63 -15.07 -37.49
CA PHE A 87 -21.15 -16.46 -37.54
C PHE A 87 -19.62 -16.53 -37.49
N ILE A 88 -18.94 -15.65 -38.23
CA ILE A 88 -17.48 -15.56 -38.20
C ILE A 88 -17.03 -15.12 -36.80
N GLU A 89 -17.68 -14.11 -36.23
CA GLU A 89 -17.40 -13.60 -34.89
C GLU A 89 -17.53 -14.70 -33.82
N LYS A 90 -18.62 -15.47 -33.86
CA LYS A 90 -18.82 -16.61 -32.97
C LYS A 90 -17.69 -17.63 -33.08
N GLY A 91 -17.27 -17.98 -34.31
CA GLY A 91 -16.17 -18.93 -34.52
C GLY A 91 -14.84 -18.43 -33.97
N ILE A 92 -14.51 -17.16 -34.19
CA ILE A 92 -13.29 -16.53 -33.63
C ILE A 92 -13.36 -16.50 -32.09
N PHE A 93 -14.53 -16.18 -31.54
CA PHE A 93 -14.73 -16.12 -30.10
C PHE A 93 -14.57 -17.51 -29.44
N GLU A 94 -15.19 -18.55 -30.01
CA GLU A 94 -15.04 -19.93 -29.54
C GLU A 94 -13.59 -20.40 -29.62
N PHE A 95 -12.89 -20.15 -30.74
CA PHE A 95 -11.48 -20.47 -30.90
C PHE A 95 -10.62 -19.79 -29.81
N THR A 96 -10.86 -18.50 -29.59
CA THR A 96 -10.13 -17.70 -28.59
C THR A 96 -10.37 -18.21 -27.17
N LEU A 97 -11.62 -18.52 -26.82
CA LEU A 97 -11.97 -19.08 -25.51
C LEU A 97 -11.30 -20.45 -25.29
N ASN A 98 -11.31 -21.31 -26.30
CA ASN A 98 -10.68 -22.62 -26.22
C ASN A 98 -9.17 -22.49 -26.02
N LYS A 99 -8.52 -21.58 -26.76
CA LYS A 99 -7.08 -21.30 -26.57
C LYS A 99 -6.76 -20.75 -25.19
N ARG A 100 -7.60 -19.88 -24.63
CA ARG A 100 -7.43 -19.39 -23.24
C ARG A 100 -7.56 -20.52 -22.21
N LYS A 101 -8.53 -21.43 -22.40
CA LYS A 101 -8.68 -22.61 -21.53
C LYS A 101 -7.45 -23.52 -21.61
N GLU A 102 -6.97 -23.80 -22.82
CA GLU A 102 -5.77 -24.61 -23.05
C GLU A 102 -4.53 -23.99 -22.39
N LEU A 103 -4.33 -22.68 -22.55
CA LEU A 103 -3.23 -21.96 -21.92
C LEU A 103 -3.33 -21.99 -20.38
N LYS A 104 -4.54 -21.88 -19.82
CA LYS A 104 -4.75 -21.99 -18.37
C LYS A 104 -4.37 -23.38 -17.87
N GLN A 105 -4.74 -24.44 -18.59
CA GLN A 105 -4.36 -25.81 -18.25
C GLN A 105 -2.85 -26.05 -18.36
N VAL A 106 -2.20 -25.50 -19.40
CA VAL A 106 -0.74 -25.55 -19.55
C VAL A 106 -0.06 -24.83 -18.39
N ARG A 107 -0.52 -23.64 -18.02
CA ARG A 107 0.01 -22.89 -16.88
C ARG A 107 -0.11 -23.68 -15.58
N GLN A 108 -1.29 -24.21 -15.27
CA GLN A 108 -1.50 -25.04 -14.08
C GLN A 108 -0.55 -26.24 -14.02
N ARG A 109 -0.27 -26.89 -15.16
CA ARG A 109 0.71 -27.97 -15.24
C ARG A 109 2.16 -27.53 -15.05
N ILE A 110 2.52 -26.31 -15.44
CA ILE A 110 3.88 -25.78 -15.29
C ILE A 110 4.13 -25.29 -13.87
N GLU A 111 3.12 -24.66 -13.26
CA GLU A 111 3.22 -24.05 -11.93
C GLU A 111 2.96 -25.06 -10.80
N ASP A 112 2.73 -26.35 -11.10
CA ASP A 112 2.30 -27.40 -10.15
C ASP A 112 1.12 -26.98 -9.25
N GLU A 113 0.33 -26.01 -9.71
CA GLU A 113 -0.89 -25.58 -9.03
C GLU A 113 -1.98 -26.62 -9.29
N THR A 114 -2.16 -27.55 -8.35
CA THR A 114 -3.35 -28.41 -8.34
C THR A 114 -4.59 -27.53 -8.18
N PRO A 115 -5.50 -27.48 -9.17
CA PRO A 115 -6.73 -26.73 -9.05
C PRO A 115 -7.55 -27.32 -7.91
N VAL A 116 -7.76 -26.53 -6.86
CA VAL A 116 -8.60 -26.89 -5.71
C VAL A 116 -9.99 -27.28 -6.24
N THR A 117 -10.37 -28.52 -6.00
CA THR A 117 -11.70 -29.03 -6.36
C THR A 117 -12.78 -28.30 -5.57
N GLU A 118 -14.03 -28.31 -6.05
CA GLU A 118 -15.13 -27.62 -5.34
C GLU A 118 -15.33 -28.18 -3.91
N GLU A 119 -15.07 -29.48 -3.74
CA GLU A 119 -15.10 -30.17 -2.45
C GLU A 119 -13.98 -29.67 -1.53
N GLU A 120 -12.74 -29.63 -2.00
CA GLU A 120 -11.60 -29.10 -1.24
C GLU A 120 -11.79 -27.61 -0.90
N ALA A 121 -12.38 -26.83 -1.81
CA ALA A 121 -12.67 -25.41 -1.55
C ALA A 121 -13.74 -25.24 -0.46
N LYS A 122 -14.71 -26.16 -0.40
CA LYS A 122 -15.74 -26.18 0.65
C LYS A 122 -15.16 -26.62 1.99
N GLU A 123 -14.30 -27.63 2.01
CA GLU A 123 -13.58 -28.07 3.21
C GLU A 123 -12.67 -26.98 3.75
N LEU A 124 -11.90 -26.30 2.88
CA LEU A 124 -11.02 -25.20 3.26
C LEU A 124 -11.80 -24.03 3.89
N ARG A 125 -12.97 -23.71 3.35
CA ARG A 125 -13.88 -22.71 3.95
C ARG A 125 -14.41 -23.15 5.31
N GLY A 126 -14.71 -24.44 5.47
CA GLY A 126 -15.10 -25.03 6.75
C GLY A 126 -13.99 -24.88 7.79
N LEU A 127 -12.79 -25.35 7.47
CA LEU A 127 -11.61 -25.28 8.33
C LEU A 127 -11.26 -23.83 8.70
N SER A 128 -11.34 -22.91 7.74
CA SER A 128 -11.12 -21.49 8.01
C SER A 128 -12.15 -20.94 9.01
N ASN A 129 -13.43 -21.26 8.86
CA ASN A 129 -14.48 -20.83 9.78
C ASN A 129 -14.29 -21.40 11.19
N ASP A 130 -13.88 -22.66 11.31
CA ASP A 130 -13.63 -23.30 12.60
C ASP A 130 -12.41 -22.67 13.30
N LEU A 131 -11.34 -22.41 12.55
CA LEU A 131 -10.16 -21.69 13.03
C LEU A 131 -10.52 -20.28 13.52
N TYR A 132 -11.37 -19.56 12.78
CA TYR A 132 -11.85 -18.23 13.20
C TYR A 132 -12.68 -18.30 14.49
N ARG A 133 -13.49 -19.34 14.68
CA ARG A 133 -14.27 -19.53 15.91
C ARG A 133 -13.37 -19.81 17.10
N GLU A 134 -12.37 -20.68 16.92
CA GLU A 134 -11.39 -20.99 17.96
C GLU A 134 -10.59 -19.74 18.36
N HIS A 135 -10.06 -18.99 17.39
CA HIS A 135 -9.36 -17.73 17.69
C HIS A 135 -10.25 -16.73 18.42
N ARG A 136 -11.52 -16.60 18.04
CA ARG A 136 -12.45 -15.71 18.73
C ARG A 136 -12.71 -16.15 20.17
N ALA A 137 -12.81 -17.45 20.43
CA ALA A 137 -12.96 -17.98 21.78
C ALA A 137 -11.72 -17.65 22.63
N ILE A 138 -10.51 -17.90 22.10
CA ILE A 138 -9.25 -17.58 22.78
C ILE A 138 -9.15 -16.09 23.09
N LEU A 139 -9.48 -15.20 22.14
CA LEU A 139 -9.45 -13.75 22.38
C LEU A 139 -10.40 -13.34 23.51
N LYS A 140 -11.59 -13.92 23.54
CA LYS A 140 -12.57 -13.64 24.60
C LYS A 140 -12.04 -14.06 25.98
N ASP A 141 -11.46 -15.26 26.08
CA ASP A 141 -10.90 -15.75 27.34
C ASP A 141 -9.76 -14.85 27.84
N ARG A 142 -8.91 -14.36 26.93
CA ARG A 142 -7.84 -13.42 27.24
C ARG A 142 -8.36 -12.05 27.66
N ASP A 143 -9.42 -11.55 27.03
CA ASP A 143 -10.05 -10.29 27.43
C ASP A 143 -10.67 -10.38 28.83
N GLU A 144 -11.27 -11.53 29.18
CA GLU A 144 -11.77 -11.80 30.53
C GLU A 144 -10.64 -11.86 31.56
N GLU A 145 -9.49 -12.48 31.21
CA GLU A 145 -8.29 -12.51 32.05
C GLU A 145 -7.71 -11.09 32.27
N ILE A 146 -7.61 -10.29 31.20
CA ILE A 146 -7.17 -8.90 31.28
C ILE A 146 -8.11 -8.07 32.16
N ALA A 147 -9.42 -8.29 32.06
CA ALA A 147 -10.40 -7.60 32.90
C ALA A 147 -10.19 -7.94 34.39
N LYS A 148 -9.99 -9.22 34.72
CA LYS A 148 -9.69 -9.66 36.10
C LYS A 148 -8.40 -9.05 36.62
N LEU A 149 -7.32 -9.11 35.85
CA LEU A 149 -6.03 -8.53 36.23
C LEU A 149 -6.12 -7.01 36.45
N LYS A 150 -6.87 -6.29 35.62
CA LYS A 150 -7.11 -4.86 35.80
C LYS A 150 -7.87 -4.54 37.09
N VAL A 151 -8.82 -5.38 37.48
CA VAL A 151 -9.53 -5.24 38.77
C VAL A 151 -8.55 -5.46 39.92
N SER A 152 -7.79 -6.55 39.92
CA SER A 152 -6.79 -6.83 40.98
C SER A 152 -5.72 -5.74 41.09
N ILE A 153 -5.26 -5.18 39.96
CA ILE A 153 -4.33 -4.03 39.97
C ILE A 153 -4.96 -2.80 40.63
N ARG A 154 -6.25 -2.53 40.40
CA ARG A 154 -6.93 -1.42 41.07
C ARG A 154 -7.06 -1.68 42.58
N GLU A 155 -7.52 -2.87 42.96
CA GLU A 155 -7.67 -3.25 44.37
C GLU A 155 -6.33 -3.14 45.12
N LEU A 156 -5.24 -3.67 44.54
CA LEU A 156 -3.90 -3.55 45.13
C LEU A 156 -3.42 -2.11 45.20
N LYS A 157 -3.71 -1.28 44.20
CA LYS A 157 -3.38 0.16 44.24
C LYS A 157 -4.14 0.88 45.34
N ASP A 158 -5.43 0.60 45.49
CA ASP A 158 -6.27 1.18 46.53
C ASP A 158 -5.81 0.72 47.92
N GLU A 159 -5.39 -0.53 48.06
CA GLU A 159 -4.82 -1.08 49.30
C GLU A 159 -3.48 -0.41 49.66
N ILE A 160 -2.58 -0.25 48.68
CA ILE A 160 -1.33 0.51 48.86
C ILE A 160 -1.64 1.96 49.27
N GLU A 161 -2.58 2.63 48.61
CA GLU A 161 -2.95 4.01 48.92
C GLU A 161 -3.52 4.14 50.35
N ASN A 162 -4.36 3.19 50.78
CA ASN A 162 -4.91 3.16 52.13
C ASN A 162 -3.85 2.84 53.20
N GLN A 163 -2.90 1.94 52.91
CA GLN A 163 -1.74 1.70 53.79
C GLN A 163 -0.83 2.93 53.88
N THR A 164 -0.66 3.66 52.77
CA THR A 164 0.13 4.90 52.72
C THR A 164 -0.54 6.02 53.52
N LYS A 165 -1.88 6.16 53.44
CA LYS A 165 -2.66 7.10 54.26
C LYS A 165 -2.61 6.75 55.76
N THR A 166 -2.57 5.47 56.10
CA THR A 166 -2.44 5.01 57.50
C THR A 166 -1.03 5.29 58.07
N GLN A 167 -0.01 5.44 57.22
CA GLN A 167 1.35 5.82 57.61
C GLN A 167 1.60 7.35 57.55
N GLN A 168 0.66 8.17 57.06
CA GLN A 168 0.79 9.62 56.89
C GLN A 168 0.39 10.48 58.10
N THR A 169 0.35 9.94 59.32
CA THR A 169 0.50 10.73 60.56
C THR A 169 1.96 11.05 60.91
N MET A 170 2.93 10.67 60.07
CA MET A 170 4.30 11.17 60.17
C MET A 170 4.58 12.24 59.11
N PRO A 171 5.22 13.37 59.47
CA PRO A 171 5.43 14.49 58.56
C PRO A 171 6.35 14.09 57.41
N LEU A 172 6.04 14.56 56.20
CA LEU A 172 6.90 14.49 55.02
C LEU A 172 8.35 14.85 55.37
N PRO A 173 9.35 14.00 55.04
CA PRO A 173 10.74 14.38 55.21
C PRO A 173 11.02 15.53 54.25
N LYS A 174 11.40 16.65 54.83
CA LYS A 174 12.01 17.77 54.11
C LYS A 174 13.12 17.21 53.24
N LYS A 175 13.16 17.66 51.98
CA LYS A 175 14.27 17.58 51.03
C LYS A 175 15.59 17.31 51.75
N ASP A 176 15.97 16.04 51.82
CA ASP A 176 17.20 15.64 52.49
C ASP A 176 18.37 16.37 51.83
N PRO A 177 19.35 16.88 52.61
CA PRO A 177 20.59 17.35 52.05
C PRO A 177 21.19 16.23 51.20
N LEU A 178 21.68 16.58 50.01
CA LEU A 178 22.41 15.64 49.16
C LEU A 178 23.45 14.92 50.01
N PRO A 179 23.48 13.57 50.03
CA PRO A 179 24.50 12.84 50.78
C PRO A 179 25.86 13.23 50.22
N GLU A 180 26.74 13.66 51.11
CA GLU A 180 28.13 14.02 50.80
C GLU A 180 28.81 12.77 50.22
N LEU A 181 29.21 12.85 48.95
CA LEU A 181 29.88 11.73 48.27
C LEU A 181 31.29 11.57 48.84
N GLU A 182 31.73 10.32 49.01
CA GLU A 182 33.13 10.07 49.37
C GLU A 182 34.05 10.52 48.22
N PRO A 183 35.29 10.97 48.48
CA PRO A 183 36.22 11.39 47.44
C PRO A 183 36.47 10.34 46.34
N SER A 184 36.36 9.04 46.67
CA SER A 184 36.47 7.96 45.69
C SER A 184 35.28 7.93 44.72
N GLN A 185 34.07 8.22 45.21
CA GLN A 185 32.84 8.27 44.43
C GLN A 185 32.80 9.49 43.53
N GLU A 186 33.29 10.63 43.99
CA GLU A 186 33.42 11.84 43.17
C GLU A 186 34.38 11.64 42.00
N ARG A 187 35.55 11.02 42.28
CA ARG A 187 36.52 10.67 41.23
C ARG A 187 35.90 9.71 40.23
N LEU A 188 35.23 8.67 40.70
CA LEU A 188 34.58 7.70 39.82
C LEU A 188 33.48 8.35 38.96
N LEU A 189 32.69 9.25 39.55
CA LEU A 189 31.65 9.99 38.83
C LEU A 189 32.25 10.93 37.76
N ALA A 190 33.39 11.58 38.06
CA ALA A 190 34.14 12.38 37.10
C ALA A 190 34.69 11.51 35.95
N THR A 191 35.25 10.34 36.27
CA THR A 191 35.76 9.37 35.27
C THR A 191 34.65 8.87 34.36
N ILE A 192 33.48 8.50 34.91
CA ILE A 192 32.30 8.11 34.11
C ILE A 192 31.87 9.26 33.20
N GLY A 193 31.89 10.51 33.69
CA GLY A 193 31.59 11.68 32.88
C GLY A 193 32.56 11.88 31.72
N LYS A 194 33.88 11.75 31.97
CA LYS A 194 34.92 11.87 30.94
C LYS A 194 34.78 10.77 29.89
N ILE A 195 34.70 9.51 30.31
CA ILE A 195 34.57 8.38 29.38
C ILE A 195 33.28 8.51 28.56
N SER A 196 32.15 8.86 29.20
CA SER A 196 30.87 9.06 28.51
C SER A 196 30.85 10.24 27.52
N THR A 197 31.87 11.11 27.50
CA THR A 197 32.03 12.12 26.44
C THR A 197 32.81 11.59 25.23
N GLU A 198 33.67 10.60 25.42
CA GLU A 198 34.49 9.98 24.36
C GLU A 198 33.83 8.70 23.80
N SER A 199 33.08 7.97 24.61
CA SER A 199 32.31 6.76 24.28
C SER A 199 30.85 6.88 24.73
N GLU A 200 29.96 6.04 24.18
CA GLU A 200 28.52 6.08 24.54
C GLU A 200 28.24 5.68 26.00
N PHE A 201 29.13 4.91 26.63
CA PHE A 201 29.01 4.44 28.01
C PHE A 201 30.38 4.11 28.60
N ALA A 202 30.50 4.19 29.93
CA ALA A 202 31.70 3.75 30.64
C ALA A 202 31.57 2.27 31.01
N SER A 203 32.46 1.42 30.47
CA SER A 203 32.46 0.00 30.84
C SER A 203 33.10 -0.21 32.21
N PHE A 204 32.69 -1.27 32.92
CA PHE A 204 33.28 -1.59 34.22
C PHE A 204 34.80 -1.82 34.14
N GLU A 205 35.29 -2.43 33.06
CA GLU A 205 36.72 -2.69 32.86
C GLU A 205 37.54 -1.40 32.70
N GLU A 206 36.99 -0.38 32.03
CA GLU A 206 37.64 0.93 31.90
C GLU A 206 37.67 1.68 33.23
N LEU A 207 36.57 1.62 33.99
CA LEU A 207 36.50 2.22 35.32
C LEU A 207 37.50 1.59 36.30
N LEU A 208 37.73 0.28 36.21
CA LEU A 208 38.75 -0.39 37.00
C LEU A 208 40.18 0.04 36.62
N LYS A 209 40.47 0.22 35.34
CA LYS A 209 41.81 0.64 34.86
C LYS A 209 42.19 2.04 35.32
N GLU A 210 41.22 2.95 35.33
CA GLU A 210 41.43 4.35 35.71
C GLU A 210 41.38 4.57 37.24
N SER A 211 40.82 3.63 37.99
CA SER A 211 40.73 3.73 39.44
C SER A 211 41.95 3.14 40.16
N GLU A 212 42.45 3.83 41.18
CA GLU A 212 43.49 3.29 42.09
C GLU A 212 42.92 2.36 43.18
N ASN A 213 41.60 2.13 43.17
CA ASN A 213 40.88 1.40 44.21
C ASN A 213 40.78 -0.11 43.90
N SER A 214 40.56 -0.91 44.94
CA SER A 214 40.28 -2.35 44.75
C SER A 214 38.96 -2.57 44.00
N ASN A 215 38.87 -3.65 43.21
CA ASN A 215 37.66 -3.99 42.44
C ASN A 215 36.38 -3.98 43.29
N ILE A 216 36.47 -4.44 44.53
CA ILE A 216 35.34 -4.49 45.47
C ILE A 216 34.88 -3.09 45.86
N LYS A 217 35.84 -2.17 46.09
CA LYS A 217 35.52 -0.77 46.43
C LYS A 217 34.91 -0.02 45.24
N VAL A 218 35.39 -0.29 44.02
CA VAL A 218 34.80 0.28 42.79
C VAL A 218 33.37 -0.20 42.59
N GLN A 219 33.11 -1.51 42.72
CA GLN A 219 31.75 -2.04 42.64
C GLN A 219 30.83 -1.43 43.69
N TYR A 220 31.30 -1.34 44.95
CA TYR A 220 30.55 -0.71 46.02
C TYR A 220 30.22 0.76 45.71
N ASP A 221 31.19 1.53 45.20
CA ASP A 221 30.99 2.94 44.86
C ASP A 221 30.02 3.10 43.68
N ILE A 222 30.01 2.18 42.70
CA ILE A 222 29.00 2.12 41.63
C ILE A 222 27.61 1.88 42.21
N ASP A 223 27.45 0.85 43.05
CA ASP A 223 26.16 0.51 43.65
C ASP A 223 25.60 1.70 44.48
N VAL A 224 26.48 2.44 45.17
CA VAL A 224 26.12 3.64 45.92
C VAL A 224 25.69 4.76 44.98
N LEU A 225 26.43 5.03 43.90
CA LEU A 225 26.09 6.07 42.92
C LEU A 225 24.78 5.74 42.20
N GLU A 226 24.52 4.47 41.88
CA GLU A 226 23.27 4.02 41.26
C GLU A 226 22.09 4.17 42.22
N ARG A 227 22.24 3.72 43.47
CA ARG A 227 21.20 3.86 44.52
C ARG A 227 20.79 5.30 44.74
N HIS A 228 21.75 6.23 44.69
CA HIS A 228 21.50 7.66 44.82
C HIS A 228 21.09 8.34 43.51
N ARG A 229 20.94 7.56 42.43
CA ARG A 229 20.56 7.98 41.09
C ARG A 229 21.51 9.02 40.51
N TYR A 230 22.82 8.89 40.74
CA TYR A 230 23.83 9.68 40.03
C TYR A 230 24.18 9.03 38.69
N ILE A 231 24.18 7.69 38.60
CA ILE A 231 24.40 6.92 37.37
C ILE A 231 23.21 6.01 37.06
N GLN A 232 23.18 5.45 35.84
CA GLN A 232 22.19 4.48 35.37
C GLN A 232 22.88 3.42 34.50
N ASP A 233 22.36 2.19 34.54
CA ASP A 233 22.81 1.09 33.69
C ASP A 233 22.37 1.29 32.23
N TYR A 234 23.30 0.98 31.32
CA TYR A 234 23.10 0.99 29.88
C TYR A 234 23.17 -0.44 29.32
N HIS A 235 22.17 -0.82 28.52
CA HIS A 235 22.04 -2.17 27.94
C HIS A 235 21.95 -2.16 26.40
N GLY A 236 22.40 -1.09 25.74
CA GLY A 236 22.32 -0.90 24.28
C GLY A 236 23.48 -1.54 23.50
N GLY A 237 23.65 -2.86 23.58
CA GLY A 237 24.71 -3.59 22.84
C GLY A 237 25.97 -3.91 23.65
N GLY A 238 26.00 -3.53 24.93
CA GLY A 238 27.03 -3.84 25.92
C GLY A 238 26.52 -3.55 27.33
N THR A 239 27.30 -3.89 28.37
CA THR A 239 27.02 -3.52 29.77
C THR A 239 27.92 -2.35 30.18
N GLY A 240 27.33 -1.23 30.56
CA GLY A 240 28.09 -0.07 31.01
C GLY A 240 27.23 0.94 31.76
N TYR A 241 27.85 2.02 32.21
CA TYR A 241 27.21 3.03 33.05
C TYR A 241 27.20 4.39 32.37
N ILE A 242 26.08 5.11 32.50
CA ILE A 242 25.91 6.48 32.01
C ILE A 242 25.52 7.42 33.14
N LEU A 243 25.88 8.70 33.02
CA LEU A 243 25.44 9.71 33.97
C LEU A 243 23.93 9.94 33.84
N SER A 244 23.23 9.92 34.97
CA SER A 244 21.83 10.38 35.05
C SER A 244 21.75 11.92 34.98
N ALA A 245 20.53 12.47 34.91
CA ALA A 245 20.33 13.91 35.01
C ALA A 245 20.89 14.51 36.32
N LYS A 246 20.77 13.78 37.43
CA LYS A 246 21.29 14.21 38.73
C LYS A 246 22.82 14.11 38.81
N GLY A 247 23.40 13.07 38.20
CA GLY A 247 24.86 12.93 38.05
C GLY A 247 25.48 14.08 37.26
N ARG A 248 24.88 14.42 36.12
CA ARG A 248 25.34 15.55 35.29
C ARG A 248 25.26 16.87 36.04
N ALA A 249 24.16 17.13 36.74
CA ALA A 249 24.02 18.34 37.56
C ALA A 249 25.10 18.43 38.65
N TYR A 250 25.36 17.32 39.34
CA TYR A 250 26.43 17.26 40.35
C TYR A 250 27.81 17.53 39.76
N CYS A 251 28.15 16.94 38.61
CA CYS A 251 29.43 17.17 37.94
C CYS A 251 29.60 18.63 37.51
N ILE A 252 28.54 19.28 37.05
CA ILE A 252 28.57 20.70 36.67
C ILE A 252 28.74 21.60 37.90
N GLU A 253 28.05 21.31 38.99
CA GLU A 253 28.06 22.15 40.19
C GLU A 253 29.32 21.99 41.04
N ASN A 254 29.94 20.80 41.06
CA ASN A 254 31.01 20.46 42.01
C ASN A 254 32.33 20.03 41.36
N LEU A 255 32.34 19.70 40.06
CA LEU A 255 33.50 19.11 39.37
C LEU A 255 33.90 19.85 38.09
N SER A 256 33.26 21.00 37.77
CA SER A 256 33.50 21.77 36.53
C SER A 256 34.98 22.16 36.34
N ASP A 257 35.66 22.51 37.44
CA ASP A 257 37.04 23.00 37.37
C ASP A 257 38.05 21.85 37.16
N LYS A 258 37.71 20.62 37.60
CA LYS A 258 38.58 19.45 37.47
C LYS A 258 38.41 18.71 36.14
N LEU A 259 37.27 18.88 35.47
CA LEU A 259 37.00 18.27 34.15
C LEU A 259 37.62 19.05 32.99
N LEU A 260 38.07 20.30 33.21
CA LEU A 260 38.66 21.18 32.18
C LEU A 260 40.19 21.26 32.21
N GLU A 261 40.86 20.71 33.23
CA GLU A 261 42.32 20.81 33.42
C GLU A 261 43.13 19.54 33.06
N SER A 262 42.56 18.53 32.39
CA SER A 262 43.31 17.33 31.94
C SER A 262 43.14 17.01 30.46
#